data_AF-A0A523TEM9-F1
#
_entry.id   AF-A0A523TEM9-F1
#
_cell.length_a   1.000
_cell.length_b   1.000
_cell.length_c   1.000
_cell.angle_alpha   90.00
_cell.angle_beta   90.00
_cell.angle_gamma   90.00
#
_symmetry.space_group_name_H-M   'P 1'
#
loop_
_entity.id
_entity.type
_entity.pdbx_description
1 polymer ?
#
loop_
_entity_poly.entity_id
_entity_poly.type
_entity_poly.pdbx_seq_one_letter_code
_entity_poly.pdbx_strand_id
1 'polypeptide(L)' 'MPTPYDIPPSVLIERLAKHLKEEVDEITPPAWAPFVKTGIHNQRPPQNPDWWFVRCSSILRKIYVKG' A
#
# COMPACT_ATOMS: atom_id res chain seq x y z
N MET A 1 8.83 12.26 -19.91
CA MET A 1 8.98 11.54 -18.62
C MET A 1 7.81 10.58 -18.48
N PRO A 2 8.03 9.34 -18.00
CA PRO A 2 6.92 8.41 -17.75
C PRO A 2 6.05 8.89 -16.59
N THR A 3 4.75 8.69 -16.71
CA THR A 3 3.73 9.01 -15.70
C THR A 3 3.20 7.72 -15.04
N PRO A 4 2.47 7.81 -13.90
CA PRO A 4 1.78 6.66 -13.30
C PRO A 4 0.75 5.95 -14.20
N TYR A 5 0.40 6.54 -15.35
CA TYR A 5 -0.45 5.94 -16.37
C TYR A 5 0.32 5.01 -17.31
N ASP A 6 1.63 5.22 -17.48
CA ASP A 6 2.47 4.50 -18.44
C ASP A 6 3.08 3.21 -17.87
N ILE A 7 2.88 2.97 -16.56
CA ILE A 7 3.47 1.86 -15.82
C ILE A 7 2.36 0.91 -15.35
N PRO A 8 2.55 -0.42 -15.46
CA PRO A 8 1.64 -1.39 -14.88
C PRO A 8 1.37 -1.09 -13.39
N PRO A 9 0.10 -1.04 -12.95
CA PRO A 9 -0.26 -0.65 -11.59
C PRO A 9 0.43 -1.50 -10.52
N SER A 10 0.56 -2.81 -10.76
CA SER A 10 1.20 -3.76 -9.85
C SER A 10 2.66 -3.39 -9.57
N VAL A 11 3.43 -3.12 -10.64
CA VAL A 11 4.86 -2.76 -10.55
C VAL A 11 5.04 -1.44 -9.81
N LEU A 12 4.18 -0.46 -10.11
CA LEU A 12 4.23 0.83 -9.42
C LEU A 12 3.94 0.67 -7.91
N ILE A 13 2.89 -0.07 -7.56
CA ILE A 13 2.47 -0.28 -6.16
C ILE A 13 3.53 -1.03 -5.37
N GLU A 14 4.16 -2.06 -5.94
CA GLU A 14 5.21 -2.84 -5.28
C GLU A 14 6.44 -1.98 -4.96
N ARG A 15 6.93 -1.23 -5.95
CA ARG A 15 8.08 -0.34 -5.76
C ARG A 15 7.78 0.79 -4.79
N LEU A 16 6.59 1.37 -4.90
CA LEU A 16 6.15 2.43 -3.98
C LEU A 16 6.02 1.91 -2.56
N ALA A 17 5.49 0.69 -2.36
CA ALA A 17 5.36 0.11 -1.02
C ALA A 17 6.73 -0.11 -0.37
N LYS A 18 7.73 -0.53 -1.17
CA LYS A 18 9.11 -0.64 -0.69
C LYS A 18 9.70 0.71 -0.31
N HIS A 19 9.56 1.71 -1.18
CA HIS A 19 10.01 3.08 -0.90
C HIS A 19 9.36 3.68 0.36
N LEU A 20 8.04 3.51 0.52
CA LEU A 20 7.33 3.97 1.71
C LEU A 20 7.78 3.27 3.01
N LYS A 21 8.25 2.03 2.90
CA LYS A 21 8.74 1.25 4.04
C LYS A 21 10.17 1.61 4.43
N GLU A 22 11.01 1.91 3.45
CA GLU A 22 12.45 2.08 3.64
C GLU A 22 12.88 3.55 3.78
N GLU A 23 12.18 4.47 3.13
CA GLU A 23 12.64 5.87 2.98
C GLU A 23 11.72 6.91 3.63
N VAL A 24 10.51 6.51 4.08
CA VAL A 24 9.51 7.45 4.62
C VAL A 24 9.16 7.09 6.07
N ASP A 25 9.88 7.69 7.01
CA ASP A 25 9.73 7.45 8.45
C ASP A 25 8.36 7.91 8.99
N GLU A 26 7.70 8.86 8.33
CA GLU A 26 6.36 9.32 8.74
C GLU A 26 5.27 8.28 8.50
N ILE A 27 5.48 7.34 7.56
CA ILE A 27 4.51 6.31 7.23
C ILE A 27 4.85 5.06 8.04
N THR A 28 4.43 5.06 9.30
CA THR A 28 4.53 3.89 10.19
C THR A 28 3.21 3.14 10.27
N PRO A 29 3.22 1.79 10.18
CA PRO A 29 2.03 1.01 10.42
C PRO A 29 1.59 1.16 11.88
N PRO A 30 0.29 1.36 12.14
CA PRO A 30 -0.21 1.45 13.51
C PRO A 30 -0.06 0.10 14.23
N ALA A 31 0.06 0.15 15.56
CA ALA A 31 0.33 -1.03 16.38
C ALA A 31 -0.69 -2.18 16.21
N TRP A 32 -1.92 -1.87 15.81
CA TRP A 32 -2.98 -2.86 15.57
C TRP A 32 -2.93 -3.51 14.19
N ALA A 33 -2.17 -2.95 13.22
CA ALA A 33 -2.14 -3.43 11.84
C ALA A 33 -1.80 -4.93 11.68
N PRO A 34 -0.95 -5.55 12.51
CA PRO A 34 -0.65 -6.98 12.41
C PRO A 34 -1.80 -7.90 12.85
N PHE A 35 -2.73 -7.40 13.68
CA PHE A 35 -3.71 -8.23 14.38
C PHE A 35 -5.11 -8.17 13.76
N VAL A 36 -5.38 -7.19 12.90
CA VAL A 36 -6.72 -6.95 12.38
C VAL A 36 -6.93 -7.58 11.00
N LYS A 37 -8.20 -7.88 10.72
CA LYS A 37 -8.67 -8.11 9.35
C LYS A 37 -8.91 -6.78 8.64
N THR A 38 -8.73 -6.75 7.33
CA THR A 38 -8.92 -5.55 6.50
C THR A 38 -10.38 -5.16 6.29
N GLY A 39 -11.34 -6.03 6.61
CA GLY A 39 -12.76 -5.76 6.47
C GLY A 39 -13.61 -6.83 7.14
N ILE A 40 -14.89 -6.52 7.42
CA ILE A 40 -15.78 -7.43 8.16
C ILE A 40 -16.03 -8.76 7.44
N HIS A 41 -16.06 -8.74 6.10
CA HIS A 41 -16.25 -9.90 5.24
C HIS A 41 -15.06 -10.86 5.21
N ASN A 42 -13.89 -10.46 5.72
CA ASN A 42 -12.72 -11.32 5.75
C ASN A 42 -12.73 -12.23 6.98
N GLN A 43 -12.40 -13.50 6.78
CA GLN A 43 -12.28 -14.49 7.87
C GLN A 43 -10.88 -14.50 8.50
N ARG A 44 -9.84 -14.11 7.76
CA ARG A 44 -8.43 -14.13 8.18
C ARG A 44 -7.76 -12.77 7.97
N PRO A 45 -6.73 -12.42 8.76
CA PRO A 45 -5.92 -11.24 8.51
C PRO A 45 -5.10 -11.38 7.22
N PRO A 46 -4.57 -10.28 6.68
CA PRO A 46 -3.67 -10.31 5.53
C PRO A 46 -2.44 -11.19 5.81
N GLN A 47 -2.06 -12.02 4.83
CA GLN A 47 -0.88 -12.88 4.94
C GLN A 47 0.43 -12.13 4.69
N ASN A 48 0.37 -11.01 3.97
CA ASN A 48 1.53 -10.16 3.76
C ASN A 48 1.75 -9.28 5.01
N PRO A 49 2.89 -9.38 5.71
CA PRO A 49 3.18 -8.52 6.86
C PRO A 49 3.28 -7.04 6.48
N ASP A 50 3.67 -6.73 5.23
CA ASP A 50 3.82 -5.38 4.70
C ASP A 50 2.54 -4.85 4.03
N TRP A 51 1.39 -5.47 4.31
CA TRP A 51 0.12 -5.13 3.67
C TRP A 51 -0.26 -3.65 3.83
N TRP A 52 0.15 -3.03 4.94
CA TRP A 52 -0.12 -1.62 5.22
C TRP A 52 0.48 -0.71 4.15
N PHE A 53 1.77 -0.91 3.81
CA PHE A 53 2.47 -0.14 2.79
C PHE A 53 1.90 -0.36 1.38
N VAL A 54 1.48 -1.59 1.08
CA VAL A 54 0.81 -1.92 -0.18
C VAL A 54 -0.53 -1.18 -0.30
N ARG A 55 -1.29 -1.09 0.81
CA ARG A 55 -2.56 -0.33 0.86
C ARG A 55 -2.32 1.16 0.68
N CYS A 56 -1.35 1.74 1.39
CA CYS A 56 -0.98 3.15 1.24
C CYS A 56 -0.61 3.47 -0.21
N SER A 57 0.26 2.66 -0.81
CA SER A 57 0.67 2.80 -2.22
C SER A 57 -0.50 2.72 -3.19
N SER A 58 -1.43 1.79 -2.96
CA SER A 58 -2.65 1.66 -3.77
C SER A 58 -3.57 2.88 -3.65
N ILE A 59 -3.67 3.46 -2.46
CA ILE A 59 -4.48 4.67 -2.20
C ILE A 59 -3.84 5.88 -2.90
N LEU A 60 -2.54 6.08 -2.75
CA LEU A 60 -1.81 7.18 -3.41
C LEU A 60 -1.99 7.14 -4.93
N ARG A 61 -1.83 5.96 -5.54
CA ARG A 61 -2.09 5.79 -6.98
C ARG A 61 -3.54 6.14 -7.33
N LYS A 62 -4.51 5.69 -6.53
CA LYS A 62 -5.93 5.96 -6.79
C LYS A 62 -6.24 7.46 -6.72
N ILE A 63 -5.67 8.18 -5.77
CA ILE A 63 -5.78 9.64 -5.65
C ILE A 63 -5.15 10.31 -6.87
N TYR A 64 -3.96 9.89 -7.31
CA TYR A 64 -3.33 10.45 -8.50
C TYR A 64 -4.18 10.24 -9.78
N VAL A 65 -4.83 9.09 -9.92
CA VAL A 65 -5.56 8.71 -11.14
C VAL A 65 -7.01 9.22 -11.17
N LYS A 66 -7.66 9.38 -10.00
CA LYS A 66 -9.10 9.65 -9.90
C LYS A 66 -9.46 10.76 -8.89
N GLY A 67 -8.47 11.35 -8.23
CA GLY A 67 -8.66 12.41 -7.24
C GLY A 67 -8.72 13.79 -7.87
#